data_AF-F8DPZ4-F1
#
_entry.id   AF-F8DPZ4-F1
#
_cell.length_a   1.000
_cell.length_b   1.000
_cell.length_c   1.000
_cell.angle_alpha   90.00
_cell.angle_beta   90.00
_cell.angle_gamma   90.00
#
_symmetry.space_group_name_H-M   'P 1'
#
loop_
_entity.id
_entity.type
_entity.pdbx_description
1 polymer ?
#
loop_
_entity_poly.entity_id
_entity_poly.type
_entity_poly.pdbx_seq_one_letter_code
_entity_poly.pdbx_strand_id
1 'polypeptide(L)'
;MSQTLTYVIGQDRRPHVDNVQDFKVNFDGSNTNWVQARQYERSMRQVFVNIKNEDGTPLDLTGCNVWFEGLLPKNSAGDFRIIDDKGYVALDPTAGRFRFDMPGHAFTVAGSYRQAFFRILKDGNSITTLEFDLDVLADKVIDGLVPRTYISPVEELINEIETKYQDSTDKLTKMTSDFVDQFTQSMNTLKALGVTVQNGLDALEAKIKQDNLFTQAEADAFKQALQEAVQKQLDEFQSQFNGPAFKEAQQASLDTNMMYGESLPAYFQNSFNHVTQGIPTGNNIVNIATIADAHWQEEGATIFSGYTAKSLEHYQWCALSTLYNHADALIALGDNINGDEPTGRLNMTLMHVRAMLQTKYVRTAMFMIRGNHDNGAGHQNTEGKSADEVLDDNAVKNGFGTKFNYYGEVRDGDSFYFYKDFPEKKVRIIGLDSNDIPLEKKDSNGHYAYDTNTAGFRSQQLNWFANKALMLPDNTWQVVVFFHIPFPNAFGQWAEDDSFKNYHHAIEILDAFKNGTTVSVNDTSNSDFSITGLQADYRSQGQGTLIAVVNGHLHKDDQDTSILNGTPIIEVTTSASFVSSVVNDSKQRNTNDEDAWDIISINTKERKIHCYRFGRGSDRDFTY
;
A
#
# COMPACT_ATOMS: atom_id res chain seq x y z
N MET A 1 30.08 72.13 -9.08
CA MET A 1 31.26 72.66 -8.38
C MET A 1 31.12 72.26 -6.93
N SER A 2 32.00 71.39 -6.41
CA SER A 2 32.03 71.01 -5.00
C SER A 2 32.57 72.17 -4.15
N GLN A 3 31.87 72.53 -3.07
CA GLN A 3 32.35 73.55 -2.14
C GLN A 3 33.35 72.90 -1.18
N THR A 4 34.51 73.52 -1.05
CA THR A 4 35.56 73.11 -0.11
C THR A 4 35.71 74.17 0.96
N LEU A 5 35.44 73.81 2.21
CA LEU A 5 35.61 74.66 3.37
C LEU A 5 36.97 74.34 4.00
N THR A 6 37.71 75.36 4.42
CA THR A 6 39.00 75.17 5.09
C THR A 6 39.00 75.91 6.41
N TYR A 7 39.35 75.20 7.48
CA TYR A 7 39.40 75.72 8.84
C TYR A 7 40.79 75.58 9.44
N VAL A 8 41.20 76.57 10.22
CA VAL A 8 42.41 76.57 11.04
C VAL A 8 41.98 76.72 12.49
N ILE A 9 41.95 75.60 13.22
CA ILE A 9 41.52 75.57 14.62
C ILE A 9 42.48 76.42 15.46
N GLY A 10 41.93 77.39 16.20
CA GLY A 10 42.69 78.33 17.02
C GLY A 10 42.96 79.69 16.35
N GLN A 11 43.03 79.76 15.02
CA GLN A 11 43.19 81.04 14.30
C GLN A 11 41.88 81.61 13.78
N ASP A 12 40.96 80.75 13.34
CA ASP A 12 39.66 81.19 12.83
C ASP A 12 38.87 81.91 13.94
N ARG A 13 38.61 83.20 13.76
CA ARG A 13 37.90 84.03 14.73
C ARG A 13 36.94 85.00 14.05
N ARG A 14 35.85 85.33 14.74
CA ARG A 14 34.91 86.39 14.36
C ARG A 14 34.51 87.24 15.58
N PRO A 15 34.03 88.47 15.39
CA PRO A 15 33.37 89.24 16.45
C PRO A 15 32.14 88.51 17.02
N HIS A 16 31.76 88.87 18.24
CA HIS A 16 30.50 88.41 18.83
C HIS A 16 29.30 88.88 17.99
N VAL A 17 28.19 88.12 18.04
CA VAL A 17 26.93 88.57 17.44
C VAL A 17 26.31 89.68 18.29
N ASP A 18 25.70 90.67 17.65
CA ASP A 18 25.09 91.81 18.35
C ASP A 18 23.85 91.40 19.18
N ASN A 19 23.15 90.33 18.76
CA ASN A 19 21.97 89.81 19.44
C ASN A 19 22.04 88.29 19.56
N VAL A 20 22.24 87.79 20.79
CA VAL A 20 22.31 86.35 21.08
C VAL A 20 20.93 85.68 21.03
N GLN A 21 19.84 86.42 21.25
CA GLN A 21 18.47 85.88 21.23
C GLN A 21 17.94 85.73 19.80
N ASP A 22 18.22 86.70 18.93
CA ASP A 22 17.98 86.60 17.48
C ASP A 22 19.29 86.27 16.77
N PHE A 23 19.87 85.12 17.13
CA PHE A 23 21.21 84.72 16.71
C PHE A 23 21.29 84.65 15.19
N LYS A 24 22.10 85.52 14.59
CA LYS A 24 22.43 85.47 13.16
C LYS A 24 23.88 85.90 12.99
N VAL A 25 24.70 85.03 12.40
CA VAL A 25 26.08 85.38 12.07
C VAL A 25 26.08 86.31 10.86
N ASN A 26 26.78 87.44 10.97
CA ASN A 26 27.04 88.32 9.83
C ASN A 26 28.40 87.97 9.21
N PHE A 27 28.42 87.64 7.91
CA PHE A 27 29.60 87.22 7.15
C PHE A 27 30.18 88.31 6.22
N ASP A 28 29.69 89.55 6.30
CA ASP A 28 30.07 90.68 5.44
C ASP A 28 31.59 90.94 5.44
N GLY A 29 32.28 90.52 4.36
CA GLY A 29 33.52 91.15 3.89
C GLY A 29 34.81 90.31 3.84
N SER A 30 34.89 89.11 4.41
CA SER A 30 36.08 88.25 4.24
C SER A 30 35.90 86.74 4.47
N ASN A 31 34.66 86.22 4.51
CA ASN A 31 34.44 84.78 4.71
C ASN A 31 34.60 83.99 3.40
N THR A 32 35.55 83.06 3.37
CA THR A 32 35.77 82.15 2.23
C THR A 32 34.98 80.85 2.34
N ASN A 33 34.41 80.54 3.51
CA ASN A 33 33.68 79.31 3.77
C ASN A 33 32.17 79.54 3.65
N TRP A 34 31.60 79.14 2.52
CA TRP A 34 30.16 79.24 2.26
C TRP A 34 29.64 77.99 1.52
N VAL A 35 28.38 77.67 1.78
CA VAL A 35 27.63 76.61 1.14
C VAL A 35 26.30 77.17 0.65
N GLN A 36 25.91 76.82 -0.57
CA GLN A 36 24.60 77.19 -1.10
C GLN A 36 23.93 75.96 -1.71
N ALA A 37 22.68 75.76 -1.32
CA ALA A 37 21.84 74.66 -1.76
C ALA A 37 20.46 75.18 -2.15
N ARG A 38 19.66 74.36 -2.82
CA ARG A 38 18.22 74.61 -3.04
C ARG A 38 17.40 73.77 -2.08
N GLN A 39 16.21 74.24 -1.71
CA GLN A 39 15.28 73.38 -0.95
C GLN A 39 15.09 72.03 -1.65
N TYR A 40 14.81 70.99 -0.86
CA TYR A 40 14.60 69.60 -1.33
C TYR A 40 15.83 68.89 -1.87
N GLU A 41 17.00 69.55 -1.96
CA GLU A 41 18.25 68.83 -2.14
C GLU A 41 18.46 67.87 -0.96
N ARG A 42 19.19 66.78 -1.21
CA ARG A 42 19.57 65.77 -0.22
C ARG A 42 21.00 65.33 -0.49
N SER A 43 21.42 64.18 0.02
CA SER A 43 22.72 63.49 0.00
C SER A 43 23.67 63.70 -1.19
N MET A 44 23.22 64.23 -2.34
CA MET A 44 24.08 64.74 -3.41
C MET A 44 24.70 66.12 -3.12
N ARG A 45 24.21 66.87 -2.12
CA ARG A 45 24.84 68.10 -1.66
C ARG A 45 25.97 67.76 -0.70
N GLN A 46 27.18 67.68 -1.25
CA GLN A 46 28.39 67.27 -0.52
C GLN A 46 29.27 68.48 -0.24
N VAL A 47 29.70 68.61 1.01
CA VAL A 47 30.62 69.65 1.48
C VAL A 47 31.96 69.00 1.80
N PHE A 48 33.02 69.41 1.11
CA PHE A 48 34.37 68.94 1.40
C PHE A 48 35.01 69.86 2.43
N VAL A 49 35.66 69.32 3.45
CA VAL A 49 36.18 70.11 4.57
C VAL A 49 37.62 69.71 4.85
N ASN A 50 38.50 70.71 4.93
CA ASN A 50 39.88 70.58 5.37
C ASN A 50 40.04 71.25 6.74
N ILE A 51 40.68 70.59 7.69
CA ILE A 51 40.94 71.13 9.02
C ILE A 51 42.44 71.09 9.31
N LYS A 52 42.94 72.20 9.84
CA LYS A 52 44.34 72.40 10.20
C LYS A 52 44.47 72.84 11.65
N ASN A 53 45.62 72.54 12.25
CA ASN A 53 46.08 73.11 13.51
C ASN A 53 46.47 74.59 13.33
N GLU A 54 46.65 75.30 14.45
CA GLU A 54 47.04 76.71 14.48
C GLU A 54 48.34 77.01 13.73
N ASP A 55 49.27 76.04 13.65
CA ASP A 55 50.54 76.14 12.93
C ASP A 55 50.42 75.86 11.41
N GLY A 56 49.22 75.56 10.93
CA GLY A 56 48.92 75.26 9.53
C GLY A 56 49.13 73.80 9.11
N THR A 57 49.58 72.93 10.01
CA THR A 57 49.67 71.47 9.77
C THR A 57 48.28 70.83 9.77
N PRO A 58 48.06 69.68 9.08
CA PRO A 58 46.78 68.99 9.13
C PRO A 58 46.38 68.54 10.55
N LEU A 59 45.11 68.70 10.90
CA LEU A 59 44.56 68.14 12.13
C LEU A 59 44.16 66.68 11.90
N ASP A 60 44.74 65.73 12.63
CA ASP A 60 44.40 64.31 12.50
C ASP A 60 42.99 64.00 13.04
N LEU A 61 42.11 63.55 12.16
CA LEU A 61 40.72 63.18 12.45
C LEU A 61 40.53 61.66 12.66
N THR A 62 41.62 60.90 12.78
CA THR A 62 41.54 59.45 12.97
C THR A 62 40.78 59.11 14.26
N GLY A 63 39.72 58.32 14.11
CA GLY A 63 38.82 57.93 15.19
C GLY A 63 37.82 59.02 15.61
N CYS A 64 37.78 60.16 14.92
CA CYS A 64 36.76 61.18 15.15
C CYS A 64 35.46 60.84 14.40
N ASN A 65 34.32 61.21 15.00
CA ASN A 65 33.08 61.43 14.28
C ASN A 65 32.86 62.92 14.07
N VAL A 66 32.16 63.32 13.02
CA VAL A 66 31.82 64.73 12.77
C VAL A 66 30.31 64.86 12.67
N TRP A 67 29.76 65.79 13.43
CA TRP A 67 28.35 66.14 13.40
C TRP A 67 28.18 67.46 12.66
N PHE A 68 27.17 67.52 11.81
CA PHE A 68 26.67 68.79 11.32
C PHE A 68 25.64 69.33 12.31
N GLU A 69 25.90 70.52 12.84
CA GLU A 69 25.00 71.24 13.72
C GLU A 69 24.56 72.54 13.05
N GLY A 70 23.24 72.69 12.92
CA GLY A 70 22.65 73.82 12.23
C GLY A 70 21.40 74.34 12.90
N LEU A 71 21.29 75.67 13.00
CA LEU A 71 20.08 76.39 13.34
C LEU A 71 19.48 76.98 12.06
N LEU A 72 18.30 76.50 11.69
CA LEU A 72 17.66 76.83 10.42
C LEU A 72 17.32 78.33 10.32
N PRO A 73 17.08 78.82 9.09
CA PRO A 73 16.51 80.14 8.87
C PRO A 73 15.25 80.33 9.72
N LYS A 74 15.04 81.57 10.18
CA LYS A 74 13.89 81.91 11.02
C LYS A 74 12.59 81.58 10.27
N ASN A 75 11.71 80.84 10.92
CA ASN A 75 10.47 80.35 10.33
C ASN A 75 9.28 80.71 11.22
N SER A 76 8.11 81.01 10.64
CA SER A 76 6.89 81.29 11.39
C SER A 76 6.39 80.08 12.21
N ALA A 77 6.74 78.86 11.80
CA ALA A 77 6.43 77.64 12.53
C ALA A 77 7.33 77.39 13.76
N GLY A 78 8.36 78.20 13.95
CA GLY A 78 9.29 78.11 15.08
C GLY A 78 10.74 77.90 14.66
N ASP A 79 11.57 77.63 15.68
CA ASP A 79 13.01 77.46 15.54
C ASP A 79 13.38 75.99 15.49
N PHE A 80 14.00 75.55 14.39
CA PHE A 80 14.32 74.15 14.15
C PHE A 80 15.84 73.96 14.05
N ARG A 81 16.29 72.81 14.55
CA ARG A 81 17.71 72.45 14.60
C ARG A 81 17.95 71.15 13.84
N ILE A 82 19.13 71.06 13.26
CA ILE A 82 19.66 69.83 12.66
C ILE A 82 20.88 69.43 13.49
N ILE A 83 20.84 68.21 13.98
CA ILE A 83 22.00 67.52 14.55
C ILE A 83 22.09 66.21 13.79
N ASP A 84 23.03 66.14 12.87
CA ASP A 84 23.24 64.97 12.02
C ASP A 84 24.63 64.39 12.21
N ASP A 85 24.66 63.11 12.61
CA ASP A 85 25.88 62.32 12.79
C ASP A 85 26.15 61.33 11.64
N LYS A 86 25.27 61.29 10.63
CA LYS A 86 25.33 60.29 9.55
C LYS A 86 26.02 60.81 8.29
N GLY A 87 26.04 62.12 8.07
CA GLY A 87 26.61 62.71 6.86
C GLY A 87 28.15 62.66 6.77
N TYR A 88 28.86 62.35 7.86
CA TYR A 88 30.32 62.33 7.87
C TYR A 88 30.92 61.16 7.08
N VAL A 89 31.80 61.49 6.14
CA VAL A 89 32.58 60.53 5.36
C VAL A 89 34.06 60.94 5.43
N ALA A 90 34.83 60.14 6.17
CA ALA A 90 36.28 60.24 6.20
C ALA A 90 36.86 60.08 4.78
N LEU A 91 37.63 61.07 4.32
CA LEU A 91 38.35 60.98 3.03
C LEU A 91 39.85 60.73 3.24
N ASP A 92 40.48 61.56 4.06
CA ASP A 92 41.86 61.39 4.52
C ASP A 92 41.97 61.97 5.93
N PRO A 93 41.61 61.17 6.95
CA PRO A 93 41.57 61.63 8.35
C PRO A 93 42.92 62.15 8.83
N THR A 94 44.02 61.50 8.45
CA THR A 94 45.37 61.92 8.86
C THR A 94 45.77 63.27 8.27
N ALA A 95 45.22 63.64 7.10
CA ALA A 95 45.39 64.94 6.49
C ALA A 95 44.27 65.95 6.84
N GLY A 96 43.42 65.64 7.82
CA GLY A 96 42.34 66.51 8.27
C GLY A 96 41.25 66.75 7.23
N ARG A 97 40.98 65.77 6.36
CA ARG A 97 40.03 65.92 5.24
C ARG A 97 38.83 64.99 5.35
N PHE A 98 37.65 65.55 5.24
CA PHE A 98 36.41 64.79 5.15
C PHE A 98 35.42 65.39 4.16
N ARG A 99 34.43 64.58 3.80
CA ARG A 99 33.22 64.99 3.09
C ARG A 99 32.06 64.90 4.05
N PHE A 100 31.17 65.88 4.01
CA PHE A 100 29.87 65.79 4.67
C PHE A 100 28.77 65.74 3.63
N ASP A 101 28.02 64.66 3.61
CA ASP A 101 26.81 64.50 2.81
C ASP A 101 25.64 65.11 3.57
N MET A 102 25.19 66.27 3.13
CA MET A 102 24.19 67.03 3.89
C MET A 102 22.83 66.32 3.88
N PRO A 103 22.16 66.18 5.04
CA PRO A 103 20.88 65.50 5.12
C PRO A 103 19.79 66.35 4.46
N GLY A 104 18.77 65.72 3.89
CA GLY A 104 17.66 66.44 3.28
C GLY A 104 16.95 67.41 4.23
N HIS A 105 16.95 67.10 5.53
CA HIS A 105 16.40 67.96 6.57
C HIS A 105 17.13 69.31 6.68
N ALA A 106 18.39 69.39 6.25
CA ALA A 106 19.14 70.64 6.21
C ALA A 106 18.63 71.63 5.13
N PHE A 107 17.80 71.19 4.19
CA PHE A 107 17.33 72.04 3.09
C PHE A 107 15.81 72.21 3.09
N THR A 108 15.20 72.15 4.27
CA THR A 108 13.73 72.24 4.43
C THR A 108 13.22 73.68 4.38
N VAL A 109 13.98 74.66 4.88
CA VAL A 109 13.55 76.07 4.96
C VAL A 109 14.47 76.94 4.10
N ALA A 110 13.89 77.71 3.20
CA ALA A 110 14.63 78.71 2.41
C ALA A 110 15.10 79.89 3.27
N GLY A 111 16.29 80.40 2.95
CA GLY A 111 16.96 81.51 3.64
C GLY A 111 18.34 81.11 4.16
N SER A 112 19.01 82.08 4.77
CA SER A 112 20.32 81.88 5.39
C SER A 112 20.18 81.20 6.74
N TYR A 113 20.99 80.17 6.96
CA TYR A 113 21.15 79.57 8.27
C TYR A 113 21.56 80.63 9.27
N ARG A 114 20.98 80.53 10.47
CA ARG A 114 21.35 81.40 11.58
C ARG A 114 22.69 80.98 12.18
N GLN A 115 22.98 79.69 12.15
CA GLN A 115 24.23 79.09 12.57
C GLN A 115 24.43 77.76 11.85
N ALA A 116 25.62 77.50 11.33
CA ALA A 116 25.97 76.22 10.72
C ALA A 116 27.45 75.95 10.99
N PHE A 117 27.78 74.82 11.61
CA PHE A 117 29.16 74.44 11.91
C PHE A 117 29.29 72.91 12.00
N PHE A 118 30.53 72.45 12.00
CA PHE A 118 30.84 71.05 12.27
C PHE A 118 31.36 70.90 13.70
N ARG A 119 30.81 69.95 14.44
CA ARG A 119 31.36 69.48 15.70
C ARG A 119 32.15 68.21 15.44
N ILE A 120 33.39 68.17 15.87
CA ILE A 120 34.28 67.02 15.75
C ILE A 120 34.33 66.37 17.14
N LEU A 121 33.96 65.11 17.22
CA LEU A 121 33.86 64.36 18.46
C LEU A 121 34.85 63.20 18.48
N LYS A 122 35.51 63.01 19.61
CA LYS A 122 36.37 61.86 19.88
C LYS A 122 36.34 61.55 21.37
N ASP A 123 36.07 60.30 21.71
CA ASP A 123 36.06 59.81 23.10
C ASP A 123 35.23 60.67 24.07
N GLY A 124 34.05 61.13 23.63
CA GLY A 124 33.16 61.98 24.41
C GLY A 124 33.56 63.46 24.52
N ASN A 125 34.73 63.84 23.99
CA ASN A 125 35.19 65.23 23.90
C ASN A 125 34.84 65.82 22.54
N SER A 126 34.72 67.15 22.44
CA SER A 126 34.49 67.80 21.15
C SER A 126 35.22 69.13 20.98
N ILE A 127 35.55 69.42 19.73
CA ILE A 127 35.93 70.75 19.23
C ILE A 127 35.00 71.11 18.08
N THR A 128 34.87 72.39 17.75
CA THR A 128 33.98 72.85 16.67
C THR A 128 34.75 73.69 15.66
N THR A 129 34.33 73.63 14.39
CA THR A 129 34.74 74.64 13.41
C THR A 129 34.11 75.99 13.76
N LEU A 130 34.66 77.08 13.21
CA LEU A 130 33.91 78.32 13.14
C LEU A 130 32.68 78.13 12.23
N GLU A 131 31.66 78.97 12.38
CA GLU A 131 30.49 78.89 11.52
C GLU A 131 30.81 79.22 10.05
N PHE A 132 30.10 78.57 9.13
CA PHE A 132 30.10 78.92 7.71
C PHE A 132 28.76 79.48 7.27
N ASP A 133 28.79 80.23 6.19
CA ASP A 133 27.57 80.75 5.58
C ASP A 133 26.85 79.60 4.85
N LEU A 134 25.60 79.31 5.20
CA LEU A 134 24.81 78.27 4.57
C LEU A 134 23.47 78.86 4.11
N ASP A 135 23.33 79.03 2.80
CA ASP A 135 22.13 79.60 2.17
C ASP A 135 21.31 78.53 1.47
N VAL A 136 20.01 78.51 1.76
CA VAL A 136 19.04 77.63 1.09
C VAL A 136 18.14 78.47 0.18
N LEU A 137 18.28 78.29 -1.13
CA LEU A 137 17.44 78.93 -2.13
C LEU A 137 16.04 78.31 -2.13
N ALA A 138 15.02 79.15 -2.21
CA ALA A 138 13.64 78.69 -2.34
C ALA A 138 13.44 77.84 -3.60
N ASP A 139 12.69 76.76 -3.47
CA ASP A 139 12.13 76.02 -4.60
C ASP A 139 10.61 76.22 -4.61
N LYS A 140 10.08 76.69 -5.74
CA LYS A 140 8.63 76.92 -5.93
C LYS A 140 7.97 75.82 -6.78
N VAL A 141 8.73 74.84 -7.25
CA VAL A 141 8.25 73.76 -8.12
C VAL A 141 7.88 72.53 -7.29
N ILE A 142 8.66 72.25 -6.24
CA ILE A 142 8.45 71.13 -5.33
C ILE A 142 8.05 71.72 -3.97
N ASP A 143 6.99 71.17 -3.37
CA ASP A 143 6.53 71.52 -2.02
C ASP A 143 6.38 70.24 -1.16
N GLY A 144 6.39 70.36 0.17
CA GLY A 144 5.99 69.27 1.08
C GLY A 144 6.98 68.87 2.17
N LEU A 145 8.08 69.59 2.37
CA LEU A 145 8.95 69.36 3.53
C LEU A 145 8.54 70.28 4.68
N VAL A 146 8.01 69.69 5.75
CA VAL A 146 7.70 70.40 7.00
C VAL A 146 8.97 70.49 7.85
N PRO A 147 9.39 71.70 8.29
CA PRO A 147 10.53 71.81 9.17
C PRO A 147 10.23 71.19 10.53
N ARG A 148 11.16 70.37 11.02
CA ARG A 148 11.14 69.75 12.35
C ARG A 148 12.56 69.71 12.90
N THR A 149 12.70 69.64 14.23
CA THR A 149 14.00 69.33 14.82
C THR A 149 14.38 67.92 14.44
N TYR A 150 15.54 67.76 13.80
CA TYR A 150 16.05 66.47 13.35
C TYR A 150 17.27 66.08 14.18
N ILE A 151 17.20 64.89 14.79
CA ILE A 151 18.25 64.30 15.61
C ILE A 151 18.39 62.83 15.17
N SER A 152 19.40 62.51 14.36
CA SER A 152 19.53 61.19 13.72
C SER A 152 19.52 60.00 14.69
N PRO A 153 20.21 60.02 15.87
CA PRO A 153 20.19 58.86 16.78
C PRO A 153 18.82 58.53 17.39
N VAL A 154 17.93 59.51 17.53
CA VAL A 154 16.60 59.31 18.15
C VAL A 154 15.64 58.63 17.18
N GLU A 155 15.68 59.00 15.91
CA GLU A 155 14.81 58.41 14.88
C GLU A 155 15.12 56.92 14.66
N GLU A 156 16.39 56.50 14.74
CA GLU A 156 16.78 55.09 14.65
C GLU A 156 16.20 54.25 15.79
N LEU A 157 16.25 54.77 17.03
CA LEU A 157 15.71 54.09 18.20
C LEU A 157 14.19 53.88 18.10
N ILE A 158 13.47 54.87 17.58
CA ILE A 158 12.01 54.78 17.42
C ILE A 158 11.63 53.65 16.43
N ASN A 159 12.32 53.58 15.29
CA ASN A 159 12.05 52.55 14.28
C ASN A 159 12.34 51.12 14.77
N GLU A 160 13.40 50.95 15.57
CA GLU A 160 13.73 49.65 16.16
C GLU A 160 12.65 49.20 17.16
N ILE A 161 12.13 50.13 17.96
CA ILE A 161 11.05 49.86 18.91
C ILE A 161 9.76 49.46 18.18
N GLU A 162 9.40 50.19 17.12
CA GLU A 162 8.18 49.91 16.34
C GLU A 162 8.23 48.51 15.70
N THR A 163 9.37 48.14 15.12
CA THR A 163 9.57 46.82 14.51
C THR A 163 9.41 45.70 15.54
N LYS A 164 10.07 45.82 16.71
CA LYS A 164 9.98 44.82 17.78
C LYS A 164 8.57 44.70 18.37
N TYR A 165 7.83 45.80 18.42
CA TYR A 165 6.43 45.82 18.88
C TYR A 165 5.51 45.07 17.90
N GLN A 166 5.68 45.27 16.60
CA GLN A 166 4.88 44.59 15.57
C GLN A 166 5.14 43.07 15.58
N ASP A 167 6.41 42.65 15.60
CA ASP A 167 6.79 41.23 15.66
C ASP A 167 6.19 40.50 16.88
N SER A 168 6.13 41.19 18.02
CA SER A 168 5.55 40.65 19.25
C SER A 168 4.03 40.50 19.14
N THR A 169 3.37 41.46 18.50
CA THR A 169 1.92 41.45 18.28
C THR A 169 1.53 40.31 17.33
N ASP A 170 2.26 40.11 16.23
CA ASP A 170 1.98 39.06 15.26
C ASP A 170 2.13 37.66 15.87
N LYS A 171 3.15 37.46 16.72
CA LYS A 171 3.34 36.19 17.46
C LYS A 171 2.18 35.90 18.41
N LEU A 172 1.71 36.90 19.16
CA LEU A 172 0.58 36.74 20.08
C LEU A 172 -0.72 36.42 19.33
N THR A 173 -0.98 37.09 18.21
CA THR A 173 -2.14 36.79 17.37
C THR A 173 -2.08 35.36 16.83
N LYS A 174 -0.92 34.92 16.35
CA LYS A 174 -0.74 33.55 15.85
C LYS A 174 -0.97 32.50 16.94
N MET A 175 -0.36 32.67 18.11
CA MET A 175 -0.57 31.76 19.25
C MET A 175 -2.05 31.66 19.64
N THR A 176 -2.77 32.78 19.60
CA THR A 176 -4.20 32.81 19.91
C THR A 176 -5.01 32.04 18.87
N SER A 177 -4.72 32.23 17.58
CA SER A 177 -5.37 31.48 16.51
C SER A 177 -5.13 29.97 16.62
N ASP A 178 -3.86 29.57 16.79
CA ASP A 178 -3.48 28.16 16.89
C ASP A 178 -4.16 27.49 18.09
N PHE A 179 -4.28 28.19 19.22
CA PHE A 179 -5.01 27.69 20.39
C PHE A 179 -6.51 27.53 20.12
N VAL A 180 -7.16 28.51 19.48
CA VAL A 180 -8.59 28.45 19.14
C VAL A 180 -8.88 27.30 18.17
N ASP A 181 -8.00 27.07 17.20
CA ASP A 181 -8.14 25.98 16.23
C ASP A 181 -8.00 24.61 16.90
N GLN A 182 -6.97 24.43 17.74
CA GLN A 182 -6.78 23.20 18.51
C GLN A 182 -7.94 22.94 19.48
N PHE A 183 -8.42 23.97 20.16
CA PHE A 183 -9.57 23.86 21.05
C PHE A 183 -10.84 23.45 20.29
N THR A 184 -11.09 24.09 19.14
CA THR A 184 -12.23 23.77 18.27
C THR A 184 -12.18 22.33 17.78
N GLN A 185 -11.01 21.88 17.34
CA GLN A 185 -10.81 20.51 16.88
C GLN A 185 -11.08 19.51 18.00
N SER A 186 -10.54 19.76 19.20
CA SER A 186 -10.76 18.91 20.39
C SER A 186 -12.24 18.84 20.77
N MET A 187 -12.95 19.97 20.74
CA MET A 187 -14.38 20.02 21.01
C MET A 187 -15.20 19.28 19.95
N ASN A 188 -14.81 19.32 18.68
CA ASN A 188 -15.47 18.57 17.62
C ASN A 188 -15.25 17.06 17.79
N THR A 189 -14.05 16.62 18.14
CA THR A 189 -13.76 15.22 18.48
C THR A 189 -14.59 14.77 19.68
N LEU A 190 -14.68 15.58 20.74
CA LEU A 190 -15.48 15.26 21.92
C LEU A 190 -16.98 15.14 21.58
N LYS A 191 -17.50 16.04 20.75
CA LYS A 191 -18.89 15.96 20.25
C LYS A 191 -19.13 14.69 19.44
N ALA A 192 -18.22 14.33 18.53
CA ALA A 192 -18.34 13.11 17.73
C ALA A 192 -18.34 11.87 18.63
N LEU A 193 -17.44 11.81 19.62
CA LEU A 193 -17.42 10.72 20.60
C LEU A 193 -18.71 10.66 21.42
N GLY A 194 -19.25 11.81 21.83
CA GLY A 194 -20.55 11.88 22.51
C GLY A 194 -21.69 11.31 21.68
N VAL A 195 -21.72 11.59 20.37
CA VAL A 195 -22.70 11.00 19.45
C VAL A 195 -22.49 9.48 19.31
N THR A 196 -21.25 9.01 19.19
CA THR A 196 -20.96 7.56 19.15
C THR A 196 -21.41 6.85 20.42
N VAL A 197 -21.13 7.42 21.59
CA VAL A 197 -21.55 6.88 22.88
C VAL A 197 -23.08 6.90 22.99
N GLN A 198 -23.74 8.01 22.62
CA GLN A 198 -25.20 8.10 22.63
C GLN A 198 -25.82 7.06 21.69
N ASN A 199 -25.34 6.93 20.46
CA ASN A 199 -25.81 5.92 19.52
C ASN A 199 -25.59 4.49 20.05
N GLY A 200 -24.46 4.25 20.72
CA GLY A 200 -24.16 2.97 21.38
C GLY A 200 -25.12 2.68 22.53
N LEU A 201 -25.46 3.69 23.34
CA LEU A 201 -26.43 3.59 24.43
C LEU A 201 -27.85 3.40 23.90
N ASP A 202 -28.26 4.14 22.87
CA ASP A 202 -29.57 4.01 22.24
C ASP A 202 -29.71 2.64 21.56
N ALA A 203 -28.66 2.13 20.92
CA ALA A 203 -28.64 0.78 20.36
C ALA A 203 -28.70 -0.29 21.44
N LEU A 204 -28.03 -0.08 22.59
CA LEU A 204 -28.10 -0.97 23.74
C LEU A 204 -29.50 -0.94 24.36
N GLU A 205 -30.09 0.24 24.52
CA GLU A 205 -31.45 0.45 25.04
C GLU A 205 -32.49 -0.15 24.09
N ALA A 206 -32.33 -0.02 22.77
CA ALA A 206 -33.20 -0.65 21.78
C ALA A 206 -33.09 -2.18 21.83
N LYS A 207 -31.88 -2.73 22.01
CA LYS A 207 -31.67 -4.17 22.24
C LYS A 207 -32.31 -4.64 23.56
N ILE A 208 -32.28 -3.81 24.59
CA ILE A 208 -32.93 -4.08 25.89
C ILE A 208 -34.47 -4.05 25.75
N LYS A 209 -35.02 -3.06 25.04
CA LYS A 209 -36.47 -2.86 24.85
C LYS A 209 -37.11 -3.75 23.79
N GLN A 210 -36.33 -4.39 22.91
CA GLN A 210 -36.83 -5.32 21.89
C GLN A 210 -37.28 -6.68 22.45
N ASP A 211 -37.34 -6.87 23.78
CA ASP A 211 -37.77 -8.12 24.44
C ASP A 211 -37.03 -9.39 23.96
N ASN A 212 -35.84 -9.21 23.37
CA ASN A 212 -34.91 -10.29 23.00
C ASN A 212 -33.78 -10.45 24.02
N LEU A 213 -33.90 -9.82 25.19
CA LEU A 213 -33.02 -10.10 26.31
C LEU A 213 -33.57 -11.26 27.11
N PHE A 214 -32.85 -12.36 26.97
CA PHE A 214 -32.95 -13.55 27.78
C PHE A 214 -32.95 -13.23 29.29
N THR A 215 -34.14 -13.20 29.91
CA THR A 215 -34.24 -13.15 31.36
C THR A 215 -33.59 -14.39 31.98
N GLN A 216 -33.25 -14.37 33.27
CA GLN A 216 -32.68 -15.58 33.91
C GLN A 216 -33.63 -16.79 33.78
N ALA A 217 -34.94 -16.56 33.84
CA ALA A 217 -35.94 -17.63 33.67
C ALA A 217 -35.98 -18.15 32.21
N GLU A 218 -35.89 -17.26 31.22
CA GLU A 218 -35.80 -17.68 29.81
C GLU A 218 -34.46 -18.35 29.52
N ALA A 219 -33.36 -17.87 30.11
CA ALA A 219 -32.03 -18.49 30.09
C ALA A 219 -32.05 -19.89 30.63
N ASP A 220 -32.71 -20.10 31.76
CA ASP A 220 -32.84 -21.42 32.35
C ASP A 220 -33.74 -22.32 31.48
N ALA A 221 -34.86 -21.80 30.96
CA ALA A 221 -35.77 -22.54 30.07
C ALA A 221 -35.14 -22.92 28.73
N PHE A 222 -34.37 -22.02 28.11
CA PHE A 222 -33.63 -22.29 26.88
C PHE A 222 -32.41 -23.15 27.14
N LYS A 223 -31.72 -22.97 28.26
CA LYS A 223 -30.63 -23.86 28.65
C LYS A 223 -31.18 -25.28 28.80
N GLN A 224 -32.38 -25.43 29.36
CA GLN A 224 -33.05 -26.71 29.47
C GLN A 224 -33.49 -27.23 28.10
N ALA A 225 -34.11 -26.40 27.25
CA ALA A 225 -34.48 -26.78 25.88
C ALA A 225 -33.27 -27.11 25.00
N LEU A 226 -32.15 -26.40 25.17
CA LEU A 226 -30.87 -26.63 24.50
C LEU A 226 -30.22 -27.89 25.06
N GLN A 227 -30.28 -28.14 26.36
CA GLN A 227 -29.81 -29.38 26.97
C GLN A 227 -30.63 -30.57 26.46
N GLU A 228 -31.94 -30.44 26.32
CA GLU A 228 -32.81 -31.47 25.76
C GLU A 228 -32.58 -31.66 24.25
N ALA A 229 -32.42 -30.57 23.48
CA ALA A 229 -32.14 -30.63 22.05
C ALA A 229 -30.73 -31.18 21.76
N VAL A 230 -29.74 -30.77 22.56
CA VAL A 230 -28.37 -31.32 22.52
C VAL A 230 -28.39 -32.75 23.00
N GLN A 231 -29.14 -33.11 24.04
CA GLN A 231 -29.24 -34.50 24.47
C GLN A 231 -29.92 -35.34 23.41
N LYS A 232 -30.98 -34.84 22.76
CA LYS A 232 -31.66 -35.50 21.65
C LYS A 232 -30.75 -35.63 20.43
N GLN A 233 -30.04 -34.57 20.05
CA GLN A 233 -29.04 -34.59 18.99
C GLN A 233 -27.85 -35.48 19.36
N LEU A 234 -27.48 -35.55 20.64
CA LEU A 234 -26.44 -36.42 21.14
C LEU A 234 -26.92 -37.86 21.17
N ASP A 235 -28.19 -38.13 21.45
CA ASP A 235 -28.81 -39.46 21.40
C ASP A 235 -29.01 -39.89 19.94
N GLU A 236 -29.39 -38.97 19.05
CA GLU A 236 -29.49 -39.18 17.60
C GLU A 236 -28.10 -39.39 17.01
N PHE A 237 -27.13 -38.53 17.32
CA PHE A 237 -25.73 -38.66 16.97
C PHE A 237 -25.17 -39.94 17.55
N GLN A 238 -25.41 -40.29 18.83
CA GLN A 238 -25.00 -41.56 19.41
C GLN A 238 -25.76 -42.74 18.80
N SER A 239 -26.98 -42.58 18.30
CA SER A 239 -27.70 -43.64 17.59
C SER A 239 -27.21 -43.80 16.15
N GLN A 240 -26.65 -42.75 15.55
CA GLN A 240 -26.00 -42.78 14.25
C GLN A 240 -24.58 -43.32 14.42
N PHE A 241 -23.81 -42.76 15.37
CA PHE A 241 -22.44 -43.09 15.83
C PHE A 241 -22.30 -44.34 16.71
N ASN A 242 -23.38 -44.92 17.22
CA ASN A 242 -23.39 -46.26 17.83
C ASN A 242 -24.46 -47.14 17.19
N GLY A 243 -25.09 -46.65 16.12
CA GLY A 243 -26.00 -47.42 15.30
C GLY A 243 -25.25 -48.47 14.52
N PRO A 244 -25.96 -49.45 13.94
CA PRO A 244 -25.33 -50.48 13.12
C PRO A 244 -24.41 -49.89 12.06
N ALA A 245 -24.83 -48.81 11.38
CA ALA A 245 -24.08 -48.18 10.28
C ALA A 245 -22.77 -47.48 10.69
N PHE A 246 -22.73 -46.70 11.78
CA PHE A 246 -21.45 -46.17 12.25
C PHE A 246 -20.66 -47.20 13.03
N LYS A 247 -21.28 -48.15 13.75
CA LYS A 247 -20.50 -49.27 14.29
C LYS A 247 -19.86 -50.05 13.15
N GLU A 248 -20.52 -50.21 12.02
CA GLU A 248 -19.94 -50.75 10.78
C GLU A 248 -18.88 -49.83 10.18
N ALA A 249 -19.05 -48.50 10.15
CA ALA A 249 -18.06 -47.55 9.62
C ALA A 249 -16.85 -47.32 10.56
N GLN A 250 -17.06 -47.35 11.87
CA GLN A 250 -16.04 -47.32 12.90
C GLN A 250 -15.31 -48.65 12.96
N GLN A 251 -16.04 -49.77 12.88
CA GLN A 251 -15.46 -51.09 12.66
C GLN A 251 -14.71 -51.07 11.32
N ALA A 252 -15.17 -50.45 10.25
CA ALA A 252 -14.41 -50.32 9.00
C ALA A 252 -13.15 -49.43 9.16
N SER A 253 -13.23 -48.35 9.95
CA SER A 253 -12.10 -47.46 10.22
C SER A 253 -11.07 -48.04 11.19
N LEU A 254 -11.49 -48.98 12.06
CA LEU A 254 -10.66 -49.64 13.08
C LEU A 254 -10.30 -51.07 12.70
N ASP A 255 -11.04 -51.68 11.78
CA ASP A 255 -10.68 -52.91 11.11
C ASP A 255 -9.53 -52.52 10.19
N THR A 256 -8.34 -52.88 10.63
CA THR A 256 -7.12 -52.76 9.83
C THR A 256 -7.19 -53.56 8.52
N ASN A 257 -8.26 -54.35 8.30
CA ASN A 257 -8.58 -54.94 6.99
C ASN A 257 -9.46 -54.05 6.09
N MET A 258 -10.07 -52.97 6.61
CA MET A 258 -10.89 -51.98 5.88
C MET A 258 -10.31 -50.55 5.87
N MET A 259 -9.30 -50.24 6.70
CA MET A 259 -8.29 -49.28 6.26
C MET A 259 -7.54 -49.95 5.11
N TYR A 260 -8.06 -49.77 3.89
CA TYR A 260 -7.56 -50.30 2.64
C TYR A 260 -6.10 -49.86 2.46
N GLY A 261 -5.22 -50.65 3.05
CA GLY A 261 -3.81 -50.72 2.74
C GLY A 261 -3.57 -52.04 2.06
N GLU A 262 -4.18 -52.25 0.89
CA GLU A 262 -3.75 -53.36 0.08
C GLU A 262 -2.25 -53.17 -0.19
N SER A 263 -1.49 -54.25 -0.02
CA SER A 263 -0.09 -54.23 -0.43
C SER A 263 -0.08 -53.85 -1.91
N LEU A 264 0.77 -52.89 -2.28
CA LEU A 264 0.92 -52.45 -3.65
C LEU A 264 0.99 -53.70 -4.56
N PRO A 265 0.04 -53.86 -5.48
CA PRO A 265 0.00 -55.03 -6.34
C PRO A 265 1.31 -55.21 -7.12
N ALA A 266 1.72 -56.47 -7.31
CA ALA A 266 2.99 -56.78 -7.97
C ALA A 266 3.11 -56.19 -9.38
N TYR A 267 1.98 -56.03 -10.09
CA TYR A 267 1.94 -55.43 -11.43
C TYR A 267 2.25 -53.92 -11.43
N PHE A 268 2.14 -53.23 -10.29
CA PHE A 268 2.53 -51.83 -10.14
C PHE A 268 3.96 -51.62 -9.64
N GLN A 269 4.68 -52.68 -9.24
CA GLN A 269 6.00 -52.54 -8.62
C GLN A 269 6.99 -51.76 -9.50
N ASN A 270 6.96 -51.95 -10.81
CA ASN A 270 7.84 -51.24 -11.73
C ASN A 270 7.46 -49.76 -11.86
N SER A 271 6.17 -49.44 -12.02
CA SER A 271 5.68 -48.05 -12.04
C SER A 271 5.97 -47.35 -10.72
N PHE A 272 5.77 -48.02 -9.60
CA PHE A 272 6.07 -47.46 -8.28
C PHE A 272 7.57 -47.19 -8.13
N ASN A 273 8.44 -48.12 -8.52
CA ASN A 273 9.88 -47.90 -8.52
C ASN A 273 10.27 -46.73 -9.43
N HIS A 274 9.64 -46.59 -10.60
CA HIS A 274 9.89 -45.49 -11.54
C HIS A 274 9.59 -44.11 -10.93
N VAL A 275 8.46 -43.97 -10.24
CA VAL A 275 8.07 -42.70 -9.59
C VAL A 275 8.66 -42.49 -8.18
N THR A 276 9.46 -43.44 -7.68
CA THR A 276 10.08 -43.35 -6.35
C THR A 276 11.60 -43.41 -6.35
N GLN A 277 12.22 -43.95 -7.39
CA GLN A 277 13.67 -44.11 -7.48
C GLN A 277 14.25 -43.19 -8.55
N GLY A 278 15.31 -42.46 -8.22
CA GLY A 278 16.00 -41.61 -9.19
C GLY A 278 15.27 -40.30 -9.52
N ILE A 279 14.18 -39.98 -8.82
CA ILE A 279 13.52 -38.67 -8.92
C ILE A 279 14.52 -37.59 -8.46
N PRO A 280 14.77 -36.55 -9.26
CA PRO A 280 15.75 -35.53 -8.93
C PRO A 280 15.32 -34.76 -7.69
N THR A 281 16.31 -34.33 -6.90
CA THR A 281 16.10 -33.52 -5.70
C THR A 281 17.14 -32.40 -5.66
N GLY A 282 16.84 -31.33 -4.92
CA GLY A 282 17.75 -30.21 -4.71
C GLY A 282 17.03 -28.87 -4.63
N ASN A 283 17.79 -27.81 -4.41
CA ASN A 283 17.23 -26.47 -4.14
C ASN A 283 16.52 -25.83 -5.35
N ASN A 284 16.76 -26.34 -6.56
CA ASN A 284 16.10 -25.86 -7.78
C ASN A 284 15.07 -26.86 -8.33
N ILE A 285 14.77 -27.92 -7.59
CA ILE A 285 13.84 -28.97 -8.02
C ILE A 285 12.65 -28.98 -7.06
N VAL A 286 11.45 -28.72 -7.58
CA VAL A 286 10.18 -28.92 -6.85
C VAL A 286 9.50 -30.17 -7.40
N ASN A 287 9.16 -31.12 -6.53
CA ASN A 287 8.44 -32.32 -6.92
C ASN A 287 7.01 -32.27 -6.38
N ILE A 288 6.03 -32.43 -7.26
CA ILE A 288 4.61 -32.34 -6.92
C ILE A 288 3.93 -33.64 -7.37
N ALA A 289 3.54 -34.47 -6.41
CA ALA A 289 2.69 -35.62 -6.72
C ALA A 289 1.30 -35.13 -7.12
N THR A 290 0.79 -35.56 -8.27
CA THR A 290 -0.47 -35.05 -8.83
C THR A 290 -1.33 -36.22 -9.30
N ILE A 291 -2.52 -36.33 -8.72
CA ILE A 291 -3.54 -37.33 -9.04
C ILE A 291 -4.82 -36.58 -9.36
N ALA A 292 -5.53 -36.94 -10.42
CA ALA A 292 -6.74 -36.24 -10.87
C ALA A 292 -7.82 -37.25 -11.24
N ASP A 293 -9.09 -36.85 -11.11
CA ASP A 293 -10.22 -37.60 -11.65
C ASP A 293 -10.21 -39.06 -11.19
N ALA A 294 -9.97 -39.32 -9.91
CA ALA A 294 -10.01 -40.68 -9.40
C ALA A 294 -11.46 -41.17 -9.27
N HIS A 295 -12.42 -40.25 -9.11
CA HIS A 295 -13.86 -40.53 -9.07
C HIS A 295 -14.22 -41.62 -8.04
N TRP A 296 -13.72 -41.54 -6.80
CA TRP A 296 -14.05 -42.55 -5.78
C TRP A 296 -15.56 -42.59 -5.44
N GLN A 297 -16.09 -43.78 -5.12
CA GLN A 297 -17.50 -44.01 -4.79
C GLN A 297 -17.66 -45.21 -3.83
N GLU A 298 -18.49 -45.08 -2.79
CA GLU A 298 -18.74 -46.14 -1.78
C GLU A 298 -19.84 -47.14 -2.21
N GLU A 299 -20.86 -46.71 -2.96
CA GLU A 299 -22.01 -47.55 -3.37
C GLU A 299 -22.05 -47.88 -4.88
N GLY A 300 -22.28 -49.15 -5.23
CA GLY A 300 -22.60 -49.59 -6.59
C GLY A 300 -22.13 -51.03 -6.87
N ALA A 301 -22.60 -51.66 -7.95
CA ALA A 301 -22.08 -52.95 -8.43
C ALA A 301 -20.58 -52.90 -8.86
N THR A 302 -19.95 -51.75 -8.64
CA THR A 302 -18.73 -51.22 -9.22
C THR A 302 -17.55 -51.16 -8.26
N ILE A 303 -17.73 -51.38 -6.94
CA ILE A 303 -16.63 -51.39 -5.93
C ILE A 303 -15.48 -52.32 -6.37
N PHE A 304 -15.79 -53.40 -7.07
CA PHE A 304 -14.81 -54.35 -7.61
C PHE A 304 -14.77 -54.40 -9.15
N SER A 305 -15.67 -53.66 -9.83
CA SER A 305 -15.87 -53.87 -11.26
C SER A 305 -16.19 -52.69 -12.18
N GLY A 306 -16.28 -51.46 -11.68
CA GLY A 306 -16.64 -50.30 -12.49
C GLY A 306 -15.54 -49.26 -12.61
N TYR A 307 -15.88 -48.17 -13.31
CA TYR A 307 -15.06 -46.97 -13.54
C TYR A 307 -14.29 -46.50 -12.29
N THR A 308 -14.99 -46.48 -11.14
CA THR A 308 -14.54 -45.94 -9.85
C THR A 308 -13.86 -46.97 -8.93
N ALA A 309 -13.69 -48.21 -9.40
CA ALA A 309 -13.09 -49.27 -8.58
C ALA A 309 -11.65 -48.88 -8.20
N LYS A 310 -11.19 -49.31 -7.02
CA LYS A 310 -9.80 -49.14 -6.54
C LYS A 310 -9.28 -47.71 -6.41
N SER A 311 -10.07 -46.68 -6.72
CA SER A 311 -9.61 -45.29 -6.69
C SER A 311 -9.13 -44.82 -5.31
N LEU A 312 -9.66 -45.40 -4.23
CA LEU A 312 -9.20 -45.09 -2.87
C LEU A 312 -7.77 -45.60 -2.63
N GLU A 313 -7.44 -46.80 -3.12
CA GLU A 313 -6.10 -47.35 -3.11
C GLU A 313 -5.14 -46.56 -4.01
N HIS A 314 -5.61 -46.00 -5.13
CA HIS A 314 -4.80 -45.15 -6.00
C HIS A 314 -4.30 -43.91 -5.26
N TYR A 315 -5.18 -43.25 -4.48
CA TYR A 315 -4.79 -42.17 -3.57
C TYR A 315 -3.77 -42.62 -2.54
N GLN A 316 -3.95 -43.82 -1.97
CA GLN A 316 -3.02 -44.36 -1.00
C GLN A 316 -1.62 -44.56 -1.60
N TRP A 317 -1.52 -45.12 -2.82
CA TRP A 317 -0.23 -45.35 -3.46
C TRP A 317 0.43 -44.06 -3.93
N CYS A 318 -0.33 -43.11 -4.47
CA CYS A 318 0.18 -41.78 -4.80
C CYS A 318 0.72 -41.08 -3.55
N ALA A 319 -0.03 -41.06 -2.45
CA ALA A 319 0.40 -40.50 -1.17
C ALA A 319 1.63 -41.23 -0.60
N LEU A 320 1.65 -42.57 -0.67
CA LEU A 320 2.78 -43.38 -0.22
C LEU A 320 4.05 -43.07 -1.01
N SER A 321 3.96 -42.82 -2.32
CA SER A 321 5.12 -42.48 -3.16
C SER A 321 5.89 -41.27 -2.64
N THR A 322 5.19 -40.31 -2.02
CA THR A 322 5.77 -39.08 -1.48
C THR A 322 6.80 -39.32 -0.37
N LEU A 323 6.70 -40.47 0.32
CA LEU A 323 7.66 -40.88 1.34
C LEU A 323 9.00 -41.34 0.76
N TYR A 324 9.00 -41.76 -0.50
CA TYR A 324 10.17 -42.31 -1.17
C TYR A 324 10.82 -41.31 -2.12
N ASN A 325 10.03 -40.52 -2.84
CA ASN A 325 10.54 -39.50 -3.78
C ASN A 325 10.73 -38.11 -3.17
N HIS A 326 10.40 -37.92 -1.89
CA HIS A 326 10.48 -36.63 -1.19
C HIS A 326 9.73 -35.51 -1.92
N ALA A 327 8.53 -35.78 -2.42
CA ALA A 327 7.66 -34.75 -2.98
C ALA A 327 7.46 -33.60 -1.97
N ASP A 328 7.47 -32.37 -2.48
CA ASP A 328 7.24 -31.15 -1.70
C ASP A 328 5.75 -30.94 -1.41
N ALA A 329 4.93 -31.33 -2.38
CA ALA A 329 3.48 -31.26 -2.29
C ALA A 329 2.82 -32.47 -2.97
N LEU A 330 1.59 -32.74 -2.57
CA LEU A 330 0.65 -33.60 -3.27
C LEU A 330 -0.62 -32.80 -3.58
N ILE A 331 -1.05 -32.82 -4.84
CA ILE A 331 -2.28 -32.21 -5.32
C ILE A 331 -3.24 -33.31 -5.80
N ALA A 332 -4.40 -33.39 -5.17
CA ALA A 332 -5.55 -34.11 -5.69
C ALA A 332 -6.40 -33.13 -6.51
N LEU A 333 -6.32 -33.24 -7.84
CA LEU A 333 -6.66 -32.20 -8.81
C LEU A 333 -8.13 -32.28 -9.28
N GLY A 334 -9.07 -32.34 -8.34
CA GLY A 334 -10.50 -32.35 -8.64
C GLY A 334 -11.05 -33.70 -9.09
N ASP A 335 -12.38 -33.77 -9.10
CA ASP A 335 -13.16 -34.99 -9.32
C ASP A 335 -12.64 -36.14 -8.43
N ASN A 336 -12.49 -35.80 -7.16
CA ASN A 336 -11.95 -36.67 -6.15
C ASN A 336 -12.90 -37.83 -5.86
N ILE A 337 -14.20 -37.53 -5.93
CA ILE A 337 -15.30 -38.50 -5.84
C ILE A 337 -16.15 -38.44 -7.10
N ASN A 338 -16.86 -39.53 -7.44
CA ASN A 338 -17.71 -39.58 -8.63
C ASN A 338 -19.01 -38.79 -8.49
N GLY A 339 -19.46 -38.54 -7.26
CA GLY A 339 -20.67 -37.76 -6.99
C GLY A 339 -22.00 -38.50 -7.12
N ASP A 340 -22.03 -39.74 -7.66
CA ASP A 340 -23.24 -40.56 -7.78
C ASP A 340 -23.56 -41.35 -6.49
N GLU A 341 -23.73 -40.64 -5.38
CA GLU A 341 -24.09 -41.24 -4.09
C GLU A 341 -25.10 -40.39 -3.33
N PRO A 342 -25.97 -40.99 -2.49
CA PRO A 342 -26.84 -40.21 -1.61
C PRO A 342 -26.05 -39.25 -0.71
N THR A 343 -26.61 -38.08 -0.39
CA THR A 343 -25.97 -36.97 0.34
C THR A 343 -25.24 -37.38 1.60
N GLY A 344 -25.86 -38.26 2.40
CA GLY A 344 -25.30 -38.74 3.66
C GLY A 344 -23.97 -39.48 3.50
N ARG A 345 -23.68 -40.00 2.30
CA ARG A 345 -22.43 -40.68 1.96
C ARG A 345 -21.41 -39.78 1.30
N LEU A 346 -21.80 -38.85 0.43
CA LEU A 346 -20.86 -37.96 -0.28
C LEU A 346 -19.82 -37.32 0.66
N ASN A 347 -20.26 -36.81 1.82
CA ASN A 347 -19.35 -36.22 2.78
C ASN A 347 -18.38 -37.25 3.41
N MET A 348 -18.85 -38.48 3.68
CA MET A 348 -17.98 -39.58 4.12
C MET A 348 -16.97 -39.97 3.04
N THR A 349 -17.41 -40.06 1.78
CA THR A 349 -16.58 -40.38 0.62
C THR A 349 -15.43 -39.38 0.46
N LEU A 350 -15.72 -38.07 0.55
CA LEU A 350 -14.70 -37.02 0.57
C LEU A 350 -13.73 -37.19 1.74
N MET A 351 -14.24 -37.50 2.93
CA MET A 351 -13.42 -37.70 4.12
C MET A 351 -12.53 -38.94 4.01
N HIS A 352 -12.96 -40.01 3.34
CA HIS A 352 -12.14 -41.19 3.07
C HIS A 352 -11.00 -40.87 2.09
N VAL A 353 -11.27 -40.15 0.99
CA VAL A 353 -10.22 -39.68 0.09
C VAL A 353 -9.20 -38.84 0.86
N ARG A 354 -9.66 -37.86 1.64
CA ARG A 354 -8.77 -37.06 2.49
C ARG A 354 -7.97 -37.92 3.47
N ALA A 355 -8.58 -38.94 4.07
CA ALA A 355 -7.90 -39.83 5.01
C ALA A 355 -6.78 -40.64 4.35
N MET A 356 -6.97 -41.11 3.11
CA MET A 356 -5.92 -41.80 2.34
C MET A 356 -4.77 -40.88 1.97
N LEU A 357 -5.07 -39.61 1.69
CA LEU A 357 -4.05 -38.59 1.52
C LEU A 357 -3.31 -38.37 2.85
N GLN A 358 -4.02 -38.02 3.92
CA GLN A 358 -3.46 -37.56 5.20
C GLN A 358 -3.00 -38.68 6.16
N THR A 359 -2.64 -39.86 5.66
CA THR A 359 -2.23 -40.97 6.54
C THR A 359 -1.03 -40.56 7.42
N LYS A 360 -0.98 -41.10 8.65
CA LYS A 360 -0.03 -40.72 9.74
C LYS A 360 1.46 -40.68 9.34
N TYR A 361 1.82 -41.33 8.24
CA TYR A 361 3.20 -41.43 7.78
C TYR A 361 3.62 -40.27 6.88
N VAL A 362 2.69 -39.52 6.28
CA VAL A 362 2.95 -38.48 5.27
C VAL A 362 3.38 -37.16 5.91
N ARG A 363 4.52 -36.62 5.44
CA ARG A 363 5.07 -35.30 5.83
C ARG A 363 4.98 -34.24 4.74
N THR A 364 4.35 -34.60 3.63
CA THR A 364 4.21 -33.80 2.41
C THR A 364 3.04 -32.82 2.57
N ALA A 365 3.14 -31.61 2.01
CA ALA A 365 1.99 -30.70 2.00
C ALA A 365 0.92 -31.22 1.04
N MET A 366 -0.32 -31.39 1.51
CA MET A 366 -1.35 -32.06 0.71
C MET A 366 -2.56 -31.17 0.50
N PHE A 367 -3.01 -31.08 -0.75
CA PHE A 367 -4.12 -30.22 -1.10
C PHE A 367 -5.09 -30.93 -2.02
N MET A 368 -6.38 -30.80 -1.70
CA MET A 368 -7.47 -31.20 -2.58
C MET A 368 -8.00 -29.95 -3.28
N ILE A 369 -8.13 -30.04 -4.60
CA ILE A 369 -8.80 -29.07 -5.46
C ILE A 369 -10.18 -29.63 -5.79
N ARG A 370 -11.17 -28.74 -5.89
CA ARG A 370 -12.54 -29.12 -6.20
C ARG A 370 -12.69 -29.27 -7.71
N GLY A 371 -13.27 -30.39 -8.13
CA GLY A 371 -13.80 -30.59 -9.48
C GLY A 371 -15.33 -30.52 -9.51
N ASN A 372 -15.88 -30.74 -10.69
CA ASN A 372 -17.33 -30.68 -10.91
C ASN A 372 -18.09 -31.80 -10.21
N HIS A 373 -17.49 -32.96 -9.94
CA HIS A 373 -18.17 -34.08 -9.29
C HIS A 373 -18.23 -34.00 -7.76
N ASP A 374 -17.37 -33.19 -7.14
CA ASP A 374 -17.08 -33.29 -5.70
C ASP A 374 -18.22 -32.87 -4.76
N ASN A 375 -19.24 -32.18 -5.28
CA ASN A 375 -20.45 -31.86 -4.51
C ASN A 375 -21.62 -32.84 -4.79
N GLY A 376 -21.47 -33.75 -5.75
CA GLY A 376 -22.49 -34.70 -6.19
C GLY A 376 -23.58 -34.14 -7.10
N ALA A 377 -23.56 -32.84 -7.43
CA ALA A 377 -24.60 -32.27 -8.27
C ALA A 377 -24.51 -32.81 -9.72
N GLY A 378 -25.66 -33.05 -10.36
CA GLY A 378 -25.74 -33.60 -11.72
C GLY A 378 -25.35 -35.07 -11.89
N HIS A 379 -24.79 -35.73 -10.87
CA HIS A 379 -24.27 -37.10 -10.98
C HIS A 379 -25.05 -38.15 -10.19
N GLN A 380 -25.97 -37.75 -9.31
CA GLN A 380 -26.85 -38.70 -8.64
C GLN A 380 -27.86 -39.31 -9.62
N ASN A 381 -28.17 -40.60 -9.44
CA ASN A 381 -29.23 -41.37 -10.11
C ASN A 381 -30.65 -40.71 -10.09
N THR A 382 -30.80 -39.52 -9.52
CA THR A 382 -32.02 -38.71 -9.40
C THR A 382 -31.79 -37.26 -9.87
N GLU A 383 -31.35 -37.02 -11.11
CA GLU A 383 -31.25 -35.67 -11.71
C GLU A 383 -30.62 -34.59 -10.77
N GLY A 384 -29.63 -34.98 -9.97
CA GLY A 384 -29.25 -34.35 -8.69
C GLY A 384 -28.92 -32.85 -8.74
N LYS A 385 -29.93 -31.99 -8.78
CA LYS A 385 -29.82 -30.55 -8.54
C LYS A 385 -30.56 -30.13 -7.28
N SER A 386 -31.27 -31.06 -6.63
CA SER A 386 -32.00 -30.79 -5.40
C SER A 386 -31.05 -30.41 -4.28
N ALA A 387 -31.34 -29.32 -3.58
CA ALA A 387 -30.56 -28.84 -2.44
C ALA A 387 -30.34 -29.90 -1.35
N ASP A 388 -31.34 -30.77 -1.19
CA ASP A 388 -31.37 -31.78 -0.13
C ASP A 388 -30.55 -33.02 -0.48
N GLU A 389 -30.18 -33.17 -1.76
CA GLU A 389 -29.54 -34.38 -2.25
C GLU A 389 -28.02 -34.21 -2.42
N VAL A 390 -27.50 -33.00 -2.51
CA VAL A 390 -26.10 -32.69 -2.85
C VAL A 390 -25.38 -31.97 -1.71
N LEU A 391 -24.05 -31.95 -1.73
CA LEU A 391 -23.28 -31.20 -0.73
C LEU A 391 -23.30 -29.70 -1.03
N ASP A 392 -23.45 -28.89 0.02
CA ASP A 392 -23.18 -27.46 -0.06
C ASP A 392 -21.67 -27.17 0.11
N ASP A 393 -21.28 -25.91 -0.10
CA ASP A 393 -19.87 -25.50 0.05
C ASP A 393 -19.32 -25.83 1.45
N ASN A 394 -20.12 -25.73 2.50
CA ASN A 394 -19.64 -26.00 3.86
C ASN A 394 -19.33 -27.49 4.08
N ALA A 395 -20.16 -28.38 3.54
CA ALA A 395 -19.94 -29.81 3.60
C ALA A 395 -18.71 -30.22 2.79
N VAL A 396 -18.54 -29.71 1.55
CA VAL A 396 -17.32 -29.98 0.76
C VAL A 396 -16.07 -29.44 1.45
N LYS A 397 -16.12 -28.21 2.01
CA LYS A 397 -15.02 -27.65 2.82
C LYS A 397 -14.68 -28.53 4.03
N ASN A 398 -15.68 -29.10 4.69
CA ASN A 398 -15.48 -30.01 5.80
C ASN A 398 -14.83 -31.33 5.35
N GLY A 399 -15.26 -31.89 4.22
CA GLY A 399 -14.65 -33.07 3.59
C GLY A 399 -13.18 -32.82 3.24
N PHE A 400 -12.86 -31.66 2.64
CA PHE A 400 -11.51 -31.27 2.25
C PHE A 400 -10.64 -30.82 3.44
N GLY A 401 -11.27 -30.34 4.52
CA GLY A 401 -10.57 -29.84 5.71
C GLY A 401 -9.95 -28.45 5.52
N THR A 402 -10.55 -27.59 4.68
CA THR A 402 -9.99 -26.26 4.35
C THR A 402 -9.84 -25.33 5.56
N LYS A 403 -10.59 -25.57 6.64
CA LYS A 403 -10.52 -24.80 7.89
C LYS A 403 -9.25 -25.00 8.69
N PHE A 404 -8.54 -26.11 8.50
CA PHE A 404 -7.46 -26.51 9.41
C PHE A 404 -6.08 -25.96 9.03
N ASN A 405 -5.88 -25.59 7.76
CA ASN A 405 -4.60 -25.08 7.24
C ASN A 405 -3.38 -25.92 7.68
N TYR A 406 -3.48 -27.25 7.52
CA TYR A 406 -2.54 -28.21 8.10
C TYR A 406 -1.09 -28.00 7.68
N TYR A 407 -0.86 -27.38 6.52
CA TYR A 407 0.45 -27.34 5.88
C TYR A 407 1.02 -25.93 5.81
N GLY A 408 0.43 -24.97 6.53
CA GLY A 408 0.85 -23.57 6.48
C GLY A 408 0.66 -22.96 5.11
N GLU A 409 -0.39 -23.38 4.40
CA GLU A 409 -0.91 -22.69 3.23
C GLU A 409 -1.65 -21.41 3.62
N VAL A 410 -1.84 -20.54 2.64
CA VAL A 410 -2.61 -19.30 2.78
C VAL A 410 -3.89 -19.41 1.97
N ARG A 411 -5.02 -19.16 2.62
CA ARG A 411 -6.37 -19.14 2.04
C ARG A 411 -7.03 -17.77 2.20
N ASP A 412 -8.18 -17.59 1.58
CA ASP A 412 -9.12 -16.53 1.95
C ASP A 412 -10.17 -17.10 2.90
N GLY A 413 -9.90 -17.00 4.21
CA GLY A 413 -10.68 -17.73 5.22
C GLY A 413 -10.50 -19.25 5.08
N ASP A 414 -11.58 -19.95 4.78
CA ASP A 414 -11.63 -21.40 4.54
C ASP A 414 -11.95 -21.75 3.07
N SER A 415 -11.54 -20.87 2.14
CA SER A 415 -11.71 -21.03 0.69
C SER A 415 -11.18 -22.37 0.15
N PHE A 416 -11.74 -22.83 -0.97
CA PHE A 416 -11.23 -23.97 -1.73
C PHE A 416 -9.88 -23.67 -2.38
N TYR A 417 -9.67 -22.42 -2.81
CA TYR A 417 -8.42 -21.93 -3.36
C TYR A 417 -7.41 -21.55 -2.26
N PHE A 418 -6.12 -21.70 -2.57
CA PHE A 418 -5.01 -21.51 -1.64
C PHE A 418 -3.69 -21.22 -2.38
N TYR A 419 -2.69 -20.74 -1.66
CA TYR A 419 -1.30 -20.85 -2.11
C TYR A 419 -0.40 -21.43 -1.02
N LYS A 420 0.68 -22.10 -1.43
CA LYS A 420 1.74 -22.59 -0.56
C LYS A 420 3.09 -22.18 -1.11
N ASP A 421 3.87 -21.52 -0.24
CA ASP A 421 5.24 -21.13 -0.54
C ASP A 421 6.25 -22.20 -0.17
N PHE A 422 7.25 -22.36 -1.04
CA PHE A 422 8.46 -23.13 -0.83
C PHE A 422 9.67 -22.18 -0.94
N PRO A 423 9.98 -21.40 0.12
CA PRO A 423 10.93 -20.30 0.04
C PRO A 423 12.35 -20.69 -0.35
N GLU A 424 12.80 -21.88 0.09
CA GLU A 424 14.13 -22.40 -0.25
C GLU A 424 14.29 -22.66 -1.76
N LYS A 425 13.18 -22.92 -2.45
CA LYS A 425 13.11 -23.20 -3.89
C LYS A 425 12.59 -22.01 -4.70
N LYS A 426 12.10 -20.97 -4.01
CA LYS A 426 11.44 -19.79 -4.58
C LYS A 426 10.30 -20.15 -5.54
N VAL A 427 9.50 -21.13 -5.14
CA VAL A 427 8.31 -21.54 -5.89
C VAL A 427 7.07 -21.37 -5.01
N ARG A 428 6.01 -20.85 -5.63
CA ARG A 428 4.67 -20.81 -5.07
C ARG A 428 3.76 -21.74 -5.87
N ILE A 429 3.10 -22.66 -5.17
CA ILE A 429 2.01 -23.46 -5.71
C ILE A 429 0.72 -22.71 -5.41
N ILE A 430 -0.13 -22.52 -6.41
CA ILE A 430 -1.46 -21.91 -6.26
C ILE A 430 -2.50 -22.93 -6.71
N GLY A 431 -3.46 -23.25 -5.85
CA GLY A 431 -4.67 -23.99 -6.21
C GLY A 431 -5.83 -23.02 -6.37
N LEU A 432 -6.51 -23.05 -7.52
CA LEU A 432 -7.76 -22.32 -7.75
C LEU A 432 -8.92 -23.31 -7.86
N ASP A 433 -10.11 -22.79 -7.63
CA ASP A 433 -11.38 -23.50 -7.75
C ASP A 433 -12.07 -23.03 -9.02
N SER A 434 -11.92 -23.82 -10.09
CA SER A 434 -12.58 -23.61 -11.39
C SER A 434 -14.08 -23.87 -11.34
N ASN A 435 -14.60 -24.37 -10.22
CA ASN A 435 -16.01 -24.62 -9.97
C ASN A 435 -16.56 -23.65 -8.92
N ASP A 436 -15.96 -22.46 -8.79
CA ASP A 436 -16.43 -21.38 -7.94
C ASP A 436 -17.70 -20.74 -8.53
N ILE A 437 -18.80 -21.47 -8.40
CA ILE A 437 -20.13 -21.12 -8.88
C ILE A 437 -21.05 -20.79 -7.68
N PRO A 438 -22.09 -19.95 -7.87
CA PRO A 438 -22.96 -19.52 -6.78
C PRO A 438 -24.00 -20.59 -6.42
N LEU A 439 -23.54 -21.64 -5.74
CA LEU A 439 -24.38 -22.74 -5.25
C LEU A 439 -25.47 -22.23 -4.28
N GLU A 440 -25.32 -21.09 -3.63
CA GLU A 440 -26.39 -20.52 -2.81
C GLU A 440 -27.68 -20.18 -3.61
N LYS A 441 -27.61 -20.11 -4.95
CA LYS A 441 -28.75 -19.76 -5.80
C LYS A 441 -29.59 -20.96 -6.17
N LYS A 442 -30.91 -20.80 -6.04
CA LYS A 442 -31.91 -21.81 -6.39
C LYS A 442 -32.86 -21.33 -7.48
N ASP A 443 -33.31 -22.24 -8.32
CA ASP A 443 -34.40 -22.00 -9.28
C ASP A 443 -35.77 -22.01 -8.57
N SER A 444 -36.85 -21.80 -9.33
CA SER A 444 -38.22 -21.78 -8.78
C SER A 444 -38.68 -23.11 -8.18
N ASN A 445 -37.99 -24.22 -8.48
CA ASN A 445 -38.28 -25.55 -7.98
C ASN A 445 -37.43 -25.92 -6.77
N GLY A 446 -36.54 -25.04 -6.31
CA GLY A 446 -35.63 -25.31 -5.19
C GLY A 446 -34.35 -26.06 -5.59
N HIS A 447 -34.11 -26.26 -6.88
CA HIS A 447 -32.88 -26.86 -7.40
C HIS A 447 -31.77 -25.82 -7.52
N TYR A 448 -30.49 -26.21 -7.53
CA TYR A 448 -29.41 -25.26 -7.82
C TYR A 448 -29.59 -24.61 -9.19
N ALA A 449 -29.41 -23.29 -9.24
CA ALA A 449 -29.52 -22.51 -10.46
C ALA A 449 -28.38 -22.78 -11.46
N TYR A 450 -27.27 -23.32 -10.96
CA TYR A 450 -26.10 -23.73 -11.74
C TYR A 450 -25.82 -25.21 -11.48
N ASP A 451 -25.41 -25.93 -12.52
CA ASP A 451 -25.02 -27.34 -12.41
C ASP A 451 -23.52 -27.52 -12.56
N THR A 452 -23.10 -28.78 -12.47
CA THR A 452 -21.69 -29.19 -12.44
C THR A 452 -20.97 -29.05 -13.77
N ASN A 453 -21.69 -28.80 -14.87
CA ASN A 453 -21.05 -28.40 -16.13
C ASN A 453 -20.71 -26.90 -16.17
N THR A 454 -21.16 -26.13 -15.18
CA THR A 454 -20.77 -24.72 -15.07
C THR A 454 -19.43 -24.60 -14.36
N ALA A 455 -18.47 -23.98 -15.05
CA ALA A 455 -17.20 -23.57 -14.48
C ALA A 455 -17.20 -22.06 -14.25
N GLY A 456 -16.37 -21.56 -13.36
CA GLY A 456 -16.23 -20.13 -13.19
C GLY A 456 -15.31 -19.72 -12.07
N PHE A 457 -14.89 -18.46 -12.15
CA PHE A 457 -14.22 -17.78 -11.05
C PHE A 457 -15.04 -16.57 -10.60
N ARG A 458 -15.51 -16.54 -9.35
CA ARG A 458 -16.21 -15.37 -8.81
C ARG A 458 -15.23 -14.26 -8.45
N SER A 459 -15.77 -13.04 -8.33
CA SER A 459 -14.99 -11.83 -8.08
C SER A 459 -14.08 -11.93 -6.84
N GLN A 460 -14.53 -12.58 -5.77
CA GLN A 460 -13.72 -12.75 -4.55
C GLN A 460 -12.44 -13.56 -4.83
N GLN A 461 -12.57 -14.69 -5.53
CA GLN A 461 -11.42 -15.54 -5.87
C GLN A 461 -10.46 -14.83 -6.83
N LEU A 462 -10.96 -14.19 -7.90
CA LEU A 462 -10.10 -13.48 -8.85
C LEU A 462 -9.38 -12.30 -8.20
N ASN A 463 -10.07 -11.57 -7.31
CA ASN A 463 -9.45 -10.48 -6.58
C ASN A 463 -8.37 -10.99 -5.62
N TRP A 464 -8.62 -12.09 -4.91
CA TRP A 464 -7.61 -12.75 -4.08
C TRP A 464 -6.43 -13.27 -4.91
N PHE A 465 -6.70 -13.87 -6.06
CA PHE A 465 -5.69 -14.39 -6.97
C PHE A 465 -4.75 -13.26 -7.43
N ALA A 466 -5.32 -12.15 -7.91
CA ALA A 466 -4.54 -11.01 -8.40
C ALA A 466 -3.81 -10.25 -7.28
N ASN A 467 -4.51 -9.94 -6.17
CA ASN A 467 -4.00 -9.03 -5.14
C ASN A 467 -3.34 -9.70 -3.94
N LYS A 468 -3.32 -11.04 -3.88
CA LYS A 468 -2.72 -11.77 -2.75
C LYS A 468 -1.91 -12.98 -3.20
N ALA A 469 -2.45 -13.84 -4.06
CA ALA A 469 -1.76 -15.06 -4.47
C ALA A 469 -0.60 -14.79 -5.43
N LEU A 470 -0.76 -13.87 -6.38
CA LEU A 470 0.29 -13.49 -7.34
C LEU A 470 1.22 -12.37 -6.85
N MET A 471 0.97 -11.82 -5.66
CA MET A 471 1.89 -10.91 -4.98
C MET A 471 3.05 -11.72 -4.37
N LEU A 472 4.19 -11.73 -5.05
CA LEU A 472 5.39 -12.45 -4.64
C LEU A 472 6.36 -11.54 -3.87
N PRO A 473 7.26 -12.11 -3.06
CA PRO A 473 8.30 -11.31 -2.38
C PRO A 473 9.19 -10.51 -3.34
N ASP A 474 9.52 -11.07 -4.50
CA ASP A 474 10.26 -10.44 -5.60
C ASP A 474 10.05 -11.24 -6.91
N ASN A 475 10.58 -10.76 -8.04
CA ASN A 475 10.48 -11.43 -9.34
C ASN A 475 11.38 -12.67 -9.53
N THR A 476 12.14 -13.07 -8.52
CA THR A 476 12.93 -14.32 -8.58
C THR A 476 12.10 -15.54 -8.22
N TRP A 477 10.88 -15.34 -7.72
CA TRP A 477 9.92 -16.39 -7.46
C TRP A 477 9.20 -16.83 -8.73
N GLN A 478 8.81 -18.11 -8.75
CA GLN A 478 8.11 -18.75 -9.86
C GLN A 478 6.80 -19.37 -9.36
N VAL A 479 5.78 -19.39 -10.21
CA VAL A 479 4.42 -19.80 -9.86
C VAL A 479 3.97 -20.96 -10.72
N VAL A 480 3.41 -22.01 -10.12
CA VAL A 480 2.63 -23.05 -10.81
C VAL A 480 1.20 -23.00 -10.29
N VAL A 481 0.23 -23.02 -11.21
CA VAL A 481 -1.19 -22.92 -10.88
C VAL A 481 -1.87 -24.24 -11.20
N PHE A 482 -2.73 -24.68 -10.30
CA PHE A 482 -3.54 -25.89 -10.44
C PHE A 482 -5.02 -25.52 -10.33
N PHE A 483 -5.85 -26.02 -11.22
CA PHE A 483 -7.31 -26.02 -11.08
C PHE A 483 -7.90 -27.13 -11.95
N HIS A 484 -9.13 -27.56 -11.66
CA HIS A 484 -9.66 -28.78 -12.26
C HIS A 484 -10.02 -28.60 -13.75
N ILE A 485 -11.04 -27.79 -14.05
CA ILE A 485 -11.56 -27.63 -15.43
C ILE A 485 -10.64 -26.69 -16.22
N PRO A 486 -10.09 -27.10 -17.37
CA PRO A 486 -9.15 -26.27 -18.14
C PRO A 486 -9.83 -25.05 -18.75
N PHE A 487 -9.01 -24.08 -19.18
CA PHE A 487 -9.52 -22.91 -19.89
C PHE A 487 -10.24 -23.33 -21.20
N PRO A 488 -11.36 -22.69 -21.56
CA PRO A 488 -12.00 -22.89 -22.86
C PRO A 488 -11.02 -22.68 -24.01
N ASN A 489 -11.20 -23.42 -25.10
CA ASN A 489 -10.32 -23.49 -26.27
C ASN A 489 -8.96 -24.19 -26.05
N ALA A 490 -8.55 -24.49 -24.81
CA ALA A 490 -7.36 -25.32 -24.61
C ALA A 490 -7.58 -26.73 -25.20
N PHE A 491 -6.52 -27.34 -25.74
CA PHE A 491 -6.51 -28.71 -26.25
C PHE A 491 -7.46 -28.95 -27.44
N GLY A 492 -7.80 -27.88 -28.19
CA GLY A 492 -8.71 -27.95 -29.34
C GLY A 492 -10.14 -28.36 -28.96
N GLN A 493 -10.52 -28.18 -27.70
CA GLN A 493 -11.78 -28.61 -27.12
C GLN A 493 -12.57 -27.39 -26.62
N TRP A 494 -13.90 -27.46 -26.73
CA TRP A 494 -14.84 -26.53 -26.07
C TRP A 494 -14.69 -25.07 -26.51
N ALA A 495 -14.52 -24.85 -27.81
CA ALA A 495 -14.24 -23.52 -28.36
C ALA A 495 -15.38 -22.49 -28.22
N GLU A 496 -16.59 -22.93 -27.90
CA GLU A 496 -17.81 -22.12 -27.98
C GLU A 496 -18.52 -21.89 -26.64
N ASP A 497 -18.02 -22.42 -25.52
CA ASP A 497 -18.88 -22.52 -24.33
C ASP A 497 -18.80 -21.29 -23.41
N ASP A 498 -19.90 -20.53 -23.38
CA ASP A 498 -20.21 -19.54 -22.35
C ASP A 498 -20.27 -20.17 -20.94
N SER A 499 -20.17 -21.49 -20.76
CA SER A 499 -20.28 -22.18 -19.47
C SER A 499 -19.16 -21.88 -18.48
N PHE A 500 -17.93 -21.55 -18.92
CA PHE A 500 -16.86 -21.11 -18.02
C PHE A 500 -16.95 -19.59 -17.82
N LYS A 501 -17.45 -19.14 -16.66
CA LYS A 501 -17.59 -17.71 -16.36
C LYS A 501 -16.27 -17.08 -15.89
N ASN A 502 -15.93 -15.92 -16.46
CA ASN A 502 -14.76 -15.11 -16.10
C ASN A 502 -13.37 -15.73 -16.34
N TYR A 503 -13.26 -16.78 -17.15
CA TYR A 503 -11.95 -17.40 -17.45
C TYR A 503 -10.97 -16.43 -18.13
N HIS A 504 -11.47 -15.57 -19.03
CA HIS A 504 -10.68 -14.57 -19.74
C HIS A 504 -10.03 -13.57 -18.79
N HIS A 505 -10.69 -13.24 -17.68
CA HIS A 505 -10.12 -12.37 -16.65
C HIS A 505 -9.00 -13.05 -15.86
N ALA A 506 -9.06 -14.38 -15.64
CA ALA A 506 -7.93 -15.11 -15.08
C ALA A 506 -6.72 -15.08 -16.03
N ILE A 507 -6.95 -15.19 -17.35
CA ILE A 507 -5.92 -15.04 -18.38
C ILE A 507 -5.34 -13.61 -18.36
N GLU A 508 -6.17 -12.57 -18.34
CA GLU A 508 -5.73 -11.17 -18.25
C GLU A 508 -4.87 -10.91 -16.99
N ILE A 509 -5.26 -11.48 -15.85
CA ILE A 509 -4.50 -11.41 -14.59
C ILE A 509 -3.13 -12.09 -14.73
N LEU A 510 -3.09 -13.30 -15.31
CA LEU A 510 -1.86 -14.05 -15.54
C LEU A 510 -0.93 -13.34 -16.54
N ASP A 511 -1.48 -12.78 -17.62
CA ASP A 511 -0.73 -12.02 -18.61
C ASP A 511 -0.14 -10.74 -17.99
N ALA A 512 -0.89 -10.02 -17.17
CA ALA A 512 -0.36 -8.85 -16.46
C ALA A 512 0.76 -9.23 -15.47
N PHE A 513 0.60 -10.35 -14.75
CA PHE A 513 1.63 -10.89 -13.86
C PHE A 513 2.91 -11.24 -14.64
N LYS A 514 2.80 -12.01 -15.73
CA LYS A 514 3.93 -12.40 -16.58
C LYS A 514 4.66 -11.19 -17.15
N ASN A 515 3.91 -10.16 -17.55
CA ASN A 515 4.48 -8.95 -18.15
C ASN A 515 4.92 -7.89 -17.14
N GLY A 516 4.62 -8.07 -15.84
CA GLY A 516 4.95 -7.09 -14.79
C GLY A 516 4.20 -5.78 -14.97
N THR A 517 2.95 -5.84 -15.44
CA THR A 517 2.11 -4.68 -15.74
C THR A 517 0.93 -4.56 -14.75
N THR A 518 0.01 -3.65 -15.02
CA THR A 518 -1.24 -3.51 -14.26
C THR A 518 -2.38 -4.23 -14.97
N VAL A 519 -3.36 -4.73 -14.22
CA VAL A 519 -4.64 -5.23 -14.73
C VAL A 519 -5.78 -4.53 -14.03
N SER A 520 -6.85 -4.21 -14.78
CA SER A 520 -8.08 -3.64 -14.24
C SER A 520 -9.26 -4.31 -14.91
N VAL A 521 -10.07 -5.02 -14.12
CA VAL A 521 -11.23 -5.76 -14.59
C VAL A 521 -12.50 -5.16 -13.99
N ASN A 522 -13.43 -4.82 -14.88
CA ASN A 522 -14.81 -4.50 -14.54
C ASN A 522 -15.70 -5.22 -15.54
N ASP A 523 -16.41 -6.25 -15.10
CA ASP A 523 -17.33 -7.01 -15.92
C ASP A 523 -18.62 -7.26 -15.14
N THR A 524 -19.68 -6.58 -15.55
CA THR A 524 -21.02 -6.72 -14.95
C THR A 524 -22.00 -7.36 -15.94
N SER A 525 -21.50 -8.03 -16.98
CA SER A 525 -22.33 -8.67 -18.02
C SER A 525 -23.18 -9.81 -17.46
N ASN A 526 -22.65 -10.52 -16.46
CA ASN A 526 -23.36 -11.55 -15.72
C ASN A 526 -23.49 -11.13 -14.25
N SER A 527 -24.72 -10.94 -13.76
CA SER A 527 -24.97 -10.49 -12.37
C SER A 527 -24.36 -11.43 -11.32
N ASP A 528 -24.32 -12.72 -11.63
CA ASP A 528 -23.98 -13.78 -10.67
C ASP A 528 -22.47 -14.01 -10.59
N PHE A 529 -21.76 -13.51 -11.60
CA PHE A 529 -20.30 -13.57 -11.72
C PHE A 529 -19.70 -12.16 -11.83
N SER A 530 -20.46 -11.13 -11.48
CA SER A 530 -20.04 -9.75 -11.69
C SER A 530 -18.74 -9.42 -10.94
N ILE A 531 -17.84 -8.75 -11.64
CA ILE A 531 -16.57 -8.25 -11.12
C ILE A 531 -16.63 -6.73 -11.18
N THR A 532 -16.54 -6.08 -10.03
CA THR A 532 -16.51 -4.61 -9.94
C THR A 532 -15.25 -4.17 -9.22
N GLY A 533 -14.46 -3.34 -9.89
CA GLY A 533 -13.31 -2.64 -9.30
C GLY A 533 -12.08 -3.50 -9.04
N LEU A 534 -11.93 -4.67 -9.68
CA LEU A 534 -10.71 -5.47 -9.53
C LEU A 534 -9.55 -4.73 -10.21
N GLN A 535 -8.52 -4.41 -9.43
CA GLN A 535 -7.29 -3.81 -9.92
C GLN A 535 -6.10 -4.50 -9.25
N ALA A 536 -5.04 -4.76 -10.01
CA ALA A 536 -3.76 -5.23 -9.48
C ALA A 536 -2.60 -4.59 -10.23
N ASP A 537 -1.46 -4.42 -9.54
CA ASP A 537 -0.26 -3.76 -10.06
C ASP A 537 0.99 -4.58 -9.74
N TYR A 538 1.58 -5.19 -10.77
CA TYR A 538 2.79 -6.01 -10.64
C TYR A 538 4.09 -5.23 -10.95
N ARG A 539 4.02 -3.93 -11.26
CA ARG A 539 5.19 -3.16 -11.74
C ARG A 539 6.31 -3.08 -10.70
N SER A 540 5.98 -3.00 -9.41
CA SER A 540 6.97 -2.95 -8.34
C SER A 540 7.67 -4.29 -8.10
N GLN A 541 6.96 -5.40 -8.31
CA GLN A 541 7.52 -6.74 -8.24
C GLN A 541 8.37 -7.05 -9.49
N GLY A 542 7.94 -6.58 -10.66
CA GLY A 542 8.51 -6.90 -11.96
C GLY A 542 7.81 -8.08 -12.63
N GLN A 543 8.38 -8.54 -13.76
CA GLN A 543 7.86 -9.68 -14.52
C GLN A 543 7.84 -10.96 -13.68
N GLY A 544 6.67 -11.59 -13.57
CA GLY A 544 6.51 -12.88 -12.93
C GLY A 544 6.87 -14.05 -13.85
N THR A 545 7.32 -15.17 -13.27
CA THR A 545 7.49 -16.42 -14.01
C THR A 545 6.31 -17.36 -13.70
N LEU A 546 5.47 -17.63 -14.71
CA LEU A 546 4.46 -18.69 -14.67
C LEU A 546 5.05 -19.96 -15.28
N ILE A 547 5.17 -21.01 -14.46
CA ILE A 547 5.73 -22.31 -14.79
C ILE A 547 4.77 -23.08 -15.69
N ALA A 548 3.54 -23.28 -15.21
CA ALA A 548 2.49 -23.97 -15.91
C ALA A 548 1.14 -23.67 -15.26
N VAL A 549 0.09 -23.94 -16.02
CA VAL A 549 -1.24 -24.25 -15.48
C VAL A 549 -1.45 -25.75 -15.63
N VAL A 550 -1.86 -26.43 -14.56
CA VAL A 550 -2.08 -27.89 -14.58
C VAL A 550 -3.55 -28.18 -14.30
N ASN A 551 -4.16 -28.98 -15.15
CA ASN A 551 -5.59 -29.30 -15.18
C ASN A 551 -5.85 -30.81 -15.19
N GLY A 552 -7.07 -31.18 -14.78
CA GLY A 552 -7.68 -32.50 -14.99
C GLY A 552 -8.94 -32.31 -15.82
N HIS A 553 -9.99 -33.12 -15.58
CA HIS A 553 -11.32 -33.05 -16.22
C HIS A 553 -11.44 -33.75 -17.58
N LEU A 554 -10.48 -33.63 -18.50
CA LEU A 554 -10.57 -34.22 -19.85
C LEU A 554 -10.17 -35.70 -19.90
N HIS A 555 -9.66 -36.25 -18.80
CA HIS A 555 -9.28 -37.66 -18.64
C HIS A 555 -8.24 -38.14 -19.67
N LYS A 556 -7.39 -37.25 -20.19
CA LYS A 556 -6.34 -37.57 -21.16
C LYS A 556 -5.06 -36.80 -20.86
N ASP A 557 -3.94 -37.26 -21.36
CA ASP A 557 -2.72 -36.46 -21.32
C ASP A 557 -2.66 -35.54 -22.53
N ASP A 558 -2.47 -34.24 -22.30
CA ASP A 558 -2.35 -33.27 -23.38
C ASP A 558 -1.59 -32.01 -22.95
N GLN A 559 -1.22 -31.17 -23.93
CA GLN A 559 -0.55 -29.89 -23.71
C GLN A 559 -1.10 -28.81 -24.64
N ASP A 560 -1.35 -27.63 -24.09
CA ASP A 560 -1.63 -26.41 -24.85
C ASP A 560 -0.63 -25.31 -24.49
N THR A 561 -0.18 -24.53 -25.47
CA THR A 561 0.71 -23.36 -25.24
C THR A 561 0.17 -22.09 -25.91
N SER A 562 -0.97 -22.18 -26.59
CA SER A 562 -1.57 -21.12 -27.39
C SER A 562 -2.32 -20.10 -26.55
N ILE A 563 -2.96 -20.54 -25.46
CA ILE A 563 -3.80 -19.68 -24.61
C ILE A 563 -2.97 -18.73 -23.73
N LEU A 564 -1.86 -19.22 -23.17
CA LEU A 564 -1.03 -18.46 -22.21
C LEU A 564 0.29 -18.00 -22.81
N ASN A 565 0.31 -17.58 -24.07
CA ASN A 565 1.47 -16.97 -24.72
C ASN A 565 2.76 -17.79 -24.53
N GLY A 566 2.72 -19.09 -24.86
CA GLY A 566 3.86 -20.00 -24.78
C GLY A 566 4.06 -20.71 -23.43
N THR A 567 3.39 -20.28 -22.35
CA THR A 567 3.41 -21.03 -21.09
C THR A 567 2.53 -22.28 -21.22
N PRO A 568 3.00 -23.47 -20.81
CA PRO A 568 2.23 -24.70 -20.95
C PRO A 568 1.02 -24.72 -20.01
N ILE A 569 -0.14 -25.04 -20.58
CA ILE A 569 -1.28 -25.64 -19.91
C ILE A 569 -1.14 -27.16 -20.09
N ILE A 570 -1.10 -27.89 -18.99
CA ILE A 570 -0.85 -29.33 -18.96
C ILE A 570 -2.11 -30.01 -18.45
N GLU A 571 -2.66 -30.90 -19.26
CA GLU A 571 -3.74 -31.79 -18.87
C GLU A 571 -3.14 -33.10 -18.35
N VAL A 572 -3.56 -33.56 -17.16
CA VAL A 572 -3.21 -34.90 -16.66
C VAL A 572 -4.40 -35.85 -16.86
N THR A 573 -4.09 -37.09 -17.27
CA THR A 573 -5.13 -38.12 -17.41
C THR A 573 -5.73 -38.53 -16.06
N THR A 574 -6.88 -39.22 -16.15
CA THR A 574 -7.65 -39.72 -14.99
C THR A 574 -6.93 -40.86 -14.28
N SER A 575 -7.02 -40.88 -12.95
CA SER A 575 -6.60 -42.00 -12.10
C SER A 575 -7.68 -43.08 -11.94
N ALA A 576 -8.92 -42.84 -12.41
CA ALA A 576 -9.96 -43.86 -12.37
C ALA A 576 -9.50 -45.15 -13.07
N SER A 577 -9.95 -46.30 -12.52
CA SER A 577 -9.57 -47.65 -12.98
C SER A 577 -9.85 -47.91 -14.46
N PHE A 578 -10.76 -47.13 -15.07
CA PHE A 578 -11.07 -47.20 -16.49
C PHE A 578 -11.12 -45.79 -17.09
N VAL A 579 -10.83 -45.66 -18.38
CA VAL A 579 -11.04 -44.39 -19.09
C VAL A 579 -12.48 -44.34 -19.61
N SER A 580 -13.19 -43.23 -19.35
CA SER A 580 -14.62 -43.03 -19.63
C SER A 580 -15.04 -43.26 -21.10
N SER A 581 -14.11 -43.18 -22.05
CA SER A 581 -14.38 -43.40 -23.48
C SER A 581 -14.61 -44.87 -23.85
N VAL A 582 -14.28 -45.81 -22.94
CA VAL A 582 -14.55 -47.25 -23.11
C VAL A 582 -15.09 -47.82 -21.80
N VAL A 583 -16.33 -47.48 -21.47
CA VAL A 583 -17.10 -48.17 -20.43
C VAL A 583 -17.04 -49.67 -20.75
N ASN A 584 -16.31 -50.43 -19.92
CA ASN A 584 -16.01 -51.87 -20.01
C ASN A 584 -14.70 -52.33 -20.67
N ASP A 585 -13.64 -51.52 -20.83
CA ASP A 585 -12.32 -52.13 -21.12
C ASP A 585 -11.70 -52.79 -19.88
N SER A 586 -12.30 -53.92 -19.46
CA SER A 586 -11.83 -54.73 -18.34
C SER A 586 -10.39 -55.25 -18.52
N LYS A 587 -9.74 -55.02 -19.66
CA LYS A 587 -8.37 -55.46 -19.93
C LYS A 587 -7.31 -54.68 -19.16
N GLN A 588 -7.60 -53.45 -18.74
CA GLN A 588 -6.67 -52.63 -17.96
C GLN A 588 -6.68 -52.99 -16.47
N ARG A 589 -7.74 -53.64 -15.99
CA ARG A 589 -7.85 -54.04 -14.58
C ARG A 589 -6.78 -55.06 -14.20
N ASN A 590 -6.23 -54.91 -13.00
CA ASN A 590 -5.16 -55.72 -12.44
C ASN A 590 -3.92 -55.74 -13.35
N THR A 591 -3.71 -54.64 -14.07
CA THR A 591 -2.51 -54.43 -14.89
C THR A 591 -1.85 -53.13 -14.48
N ASN A 592 -0.65 -52.90 -15.01
CA ASN A 592 0.05 -51.65 -14.80
C ASN A 592 -0.73 -50.42 -15.32
N ASP A 593 -1.71 -50.60 -16.20
CA ASP A 593 -2.47 -49.50 -16.81
C ASP A 593 -3.81 -49.20 -16.09
N GLU A 594 -4.06 -49.82 -14.94
CA GLU A 594 -5.29 -49.59 -14.15
C GLU A 594 -5.33 -48.15 -13.59
N ASP A 595 -4.22 -47.66 -13.07
CA ASP A 595 -4.08 -46.34 -12.45
C ASP A 595 -3.19 -45.42 -13.30
N ALA A 596 -3.34 -44.09 -13.12
CA ALA A 596 -2.48 -43.08 -13.68
C ALA A 596 -2.37 -41.86 -12.76
N TRP A 597 -1.15 -41.46 -12.44
CA TRP A 597 -0.82 -40.19 -11.79
C TRP A 597 0.64 -39.84 -12.04
N ASP A 598 1.02 -38.60 -11.75
CA ASP A 598 2.33 -38.07 -12.11
C ASP A 598 3.10 -37.53 -10.89
N ILE A 599 4.42 -37.71 -10.87
CA ILE A 599 5.31 -36.82 -10.13
C ILE A 599 5.77 -35.72 -11.08
N ILE A 600 5.19 -34.54 -10.93
CA ILE A 600 5.55 -33.35 -11.69
C ILE A 600 6.80 -32.74 -11.07
N SER A 601 7.94 -32.97 -11.71
CA SER A 601 9.24 -32.44 -11.28
C SER A 601 9.58 -31.19 -12.07
N ILE A 602 9.72 -30.06 -11.36
CA ILE A 602 10.03 -28.76 -11.95
C ILE A 602 11.46 -28.39 -11.63
N ASN A 603 12.28 -28.25 -12.67
CA ASN A 603 13.63 -27.68 -12.59
C ASN A 603 13.57 -26.18 -12.86
N THR A 604 13.61 -25.38 -11.79
CA THR A 604 13.47 -23.92 -11.82
C THR A 604 14.65 -23.20 -12.47
N LYS A 605 15.81 -23.87 -12.53
CA LYS A 605 17.03 -23.35 -13.15
C LYS A 605 17.07 -23.62 -14.65
N GLU A 606 16.68 -24.82 -15.07
CA GLU A 606 16.66 -25.19 -16.49
C GLU A 606 15.35 -24.82 -17.19
N ARG A 607 14.35 -24.38 -16.44
CA ARG A 607 12.99 -24.07 -16.92
C ARG A 607 12.35 -25.25 -17.65
N LYS A 608 12.46 -26.43 -17.02
CA LYS A 608 11.92 -27.68 -17.51
C LYS A 608 10.97 -28.29 -16.50
N ILE A 609 9.97 -28.98 -17.01
CA ILE A 609 9.04 -29.80 -16.25
C ILE A 609 9.16 -31.21 -16.80
N HIS A 610 9.33 -32.19 -15.92
CA HIS A 610 9.29 -33.59 -16.27
C HIS A 610 8.22 -34.27 -15.40
N CYS A 611 7.23 -34.86 -16.04
CA CYS A 611 6.19 -35.65 -15.38
C CYS A 611 6.61 -37.12 -15.42
N TYR A 612 6.97 -37.68 -14.27
CA TYR A 612 7.23 -39.11 -14.11
C TYR A 612 5.91 -39.84 -13.92
N ARG A 613 5.54 -40.69 -14.88
CA ARG A 613 4.24 -41.38 -14.92
C ARG A 613 4.24 -42.64 -14.06
N PHE A 614 3.29 -42.73 -13.15
CA PHE A 614 2.87 -44.00 -12.58
C PHE A 614 1.78 -44.64 -13.47
N GLY A 615 1.97 -45.88 -13.88
CA GLY A 615 0.92 -46.68 -14.51
C GLY A 615 0.67 -46.31 -15.98
N ARG A 616 -0.60 -46.12 -16.35
CA ARG A 616 -1.05 -45.92 -17.74
C ARG A 616 -0.42 -44.68 -18.36
N GLY A 617 0.15 -44.83 -19.56
CA GLY A 617 0.72 -43.72 -20.33
C GLY A 617 2.26 -43.71 -20.29
N SER A 618 2.87 -42.54 -20.35
CA SER A 618 4.33 -42.40 -20.41
C SER A 618 4.78 -41.08 -19.80
N ASP A 619 6.07 -40.99 -19.45
CA ASP A 619 6.68 -39.74 -19.02
C ASP A 619 6.53 -38.64 -20.06
N ARG A 620 6.45 -37.39 -19.59
CA ARG A 620 6.24 -36.21 -20.44
C ARG A 620 7.17 -35.08 -20.05
N ASP A 621 7.71 -34.37 -21.05
CA ASP A 621 8.63 -33.26 -20.86
C ASP A 621 8.02 -31.96 -21.40
N PHE A 622 8.16 -30.89 -20.63
CA PHE A 622 7.71 -29.55 -21.00
C PHE A 622 8.76 -28.48 -20.69
N THR A 623 8.64 -27.34 -21.36
CA THR A 623 9.47 -26.14 -21.15
C THR A 623 8.57 -24.93 -20.94
N TYR A 624 9.03 -23.96 -20.15
CA TYR A 624 8.27 -22.73 -19.85
C TYR A 624 9.13 -21.48 -19.75
#